data_AF-A0A8S4AYJ5-F1
#
_entry.id   AF-A0A8S4AYJ5-F1
#
_cell.length_a   1.000
_cell.length_b   1.000
_cell.length_c   1.000
_cell.angle_alpha   90.00
_cell.angle_beta   90.00
_cell.angle_gamma   90.00
#
_symmetry.space_group_name_H-M   'P 1'
#
loop_
_entity.id
_entity.type
_entity.pdbx_description
1 polymer ?
#
loop_
_entity_poly.entity_id
_entity_poly.type
_entity_poly.pdbx_seq_one_letter_code
_entity_poly.pdbx_strand_id
1 'polypeptide(L)'
;MVHEDLASRLNDGEYKNWLKAGRCLVLLKHGLHPYADRQVRAFHGDLLNRHAPLRSPCLSAACRGCSAWQKEILKHHRQPDNTINWANCSPPLWRSDHWELAKAYMPRGQTKVRAADQCDASALLNLINHCTCFRSVDPKLARQIIQYRNELMHSCELRVKDDWMRHYRTALKHFVQQLSHEPEMSAAGRQIENMLSLDLSICISGVDQMDSPDLPIRLKGASGSQSETSAELVSQWEGELLQEMLQERLHAAAEDDVDHGAKSQGADQLIRLGDFLQTNADLSERFAAELQTISSLKPK
;
A
#
# COMPACT_ATOMS: atom_id res chain seq x y z
N MET A 1 22.51 18.72 -4.54
CA MET A 1 22.23 17.38 -5.07
C MET A 1 20.87 16.82 -4.68
N VAL A 2 20.61 16.35 -3.45
CA VAL A 2 19.28 15.75 -3.10
C VAL A 2 18.09 16.67 -3.44
N HIS A 3 18.20 17.96 -3.15
CA HIS A 3 17.14 18.92 -3.45
C HIS A 3 17.00 19.28 -4.93
N GLU A 4 18.05 19.13 -5.74
CA GLU A 4 18.03 19.51 -7.17
C GLU A 4 17.39 18.40 -8.01
N ASP A 5 17.77 17.14 -7.76
CA ASP A 5 17.20 16.00 -8.47
C ASP A 5 15.71 15.84 -8.16
N LEU A 6 15.33 15.95 -6.88
CA LEU A 6 13.92 15.96 -6.47
C LEU A 6 13.15 17.13 -7.09
N ALA A 7 13.72 18.35 -7.11
CA ALA A 7 13.06 19.49 -7.73
C ALA A 7 12.85 19.30 -9.23
N SER A 8 13.83 18.71 -9.92
CA SER A 8 13.71 18.35 -11.34
C SER A 8 12.53 17.40 -11.58
N ARG A 9 12.40 16.34 -10.77
CA ARG A 9 11.26 15.41 -10.85
C ARG A 9 9.92 16.06 -10.53
N LEU A 10 9.86 16.96 -9.53
CA LEU A 10 8.61 17.65 -9.16
C LEU A 10 8.20 18.77 -10.14
N ASN A 11 9.05 19.11 -11.12
CA ASN A 11 8.63 19.94 -12.25
C ASN A 11 7.76 19.16 -13.26
N ASP A 12 7.76 17.84 -13.20
CA ASP A 12 6.87 16.98 -13.98
C ASP A 12 5.50 16.84 -13.30
N GLY A 13 4.44 17.27 -14.00
CA GLY A 13 3.07 17.21 -13.49
C GLY A 13 2.56 15.79 -13.27
N GLU A 14 2.90 14.87 -14.16
CA GLU A 14 2.46 13.48 -14.07
C GLU A 14 3.22 12.72 -12.97
N TYR A 15 4.49 13.07 -12.73
CA TYR A 15 5.26 12.55 -11.60
C TYR A 15 4.70 13.03 -10.26
N LYS A 16 4.35 14.33 -10.17
CA LYS A 16 3.66 14.88 -8.98
C LYS A 16 2.36 14.15 -8.68
N ASN A 17 1.58 13.84 -9.71
CA ASN A 17 0.34 13.08 -9.56
C ASN A 17 0.61 11.66 -9.05
N TRP A 18 1.63 10.98 -9.58
CA TRP A 18 2.04 9.66 -9.10
C TRP A 18 2.42 9.68 -7.62
N LEU A 19 3.26 10.65 -7.21
CA LEU A 19 3.68 10.80 -5.81
C LEU A 19 2.50 11.12 -4.88
N LYS A 20 1.61 12.04 -5.29
CA LYS A 20 0.37 12.36 -4.56
C LYS A 20 -0.51 11.14 -4.38
N ALA A 21 -0.73 10.38 -5.46
CA ALA A 21 -1.57 9.20 -5.44
C ALA A 21 -1.02 8.14 -4.49
N GLY A 22 0.28 7.84 -4.56
CA GLY A 22 0.92 6.89 -3.65
C GLY A 22 0.85 7.36 -2.21
N ARG A 23 1.08 8.65 -1.93
CA ARG A 23 0.92 9.18 -0.57
C ARG A 23 -0.50 9.04 -0.04
N CYS A 24 -1.51 9.22 -0.89
CA CYS A 24 -2.90 9.01 -0.50
C CYS A 24 -3.18 7.56 -0.10
N LEU A 25 -2.53 6.57 -0.70
CA LEU A 25 -2.64 5.16 -0.28
C LEU A 25 -2.06 4.93 1.11
N VAL A 26 -0.92 5.56 1.44
CA VAL A 26 -0.33 5.49 2.78
C VAL A 26 -1.24 6.12 3.82
N LEU A 27 -1.81 7.29 3.52
CA LEU A 27 -2.79 7.95 4.39
C LEU A 27 -4.05 7.10 4.57
N LEU A 28 -4.53 6.48 3.48
CA LEU A 28 -5.67 5.56 3.52
C LEU A 28 -5.38 4.34 4.41
N LYS A 29 -4.20 3.73 4.27
CA LYS A 29 -3.74 2.64 5.15
C LYS A 29 -3.79 3.06 6.63
N HIS A 30 -3.27 4.24 6.97
CA HIS A 30 -3.28 4.74 8.35
C HIS A 30 -4.70 4.93 8.91
N GLY A 31 -5.67 5.33 8.08
CA GLY A 31 -7.07 5.35 8.50
C GLY A 31 -7.68 3.96 8.65
N LEU A 32 -7.30 3.02 7.76
CA LEU A 32 -7.91 1.70 7.67
C LEU A 32 -7.46 0.73 8.74
N HIS A 33 -6.18 0.73 9.13
CA HIS A 33 -5.66 -0.32 10.00
C HIS A 33 -6.35 -0.42 11.39
N PRO A 34 -6.73 0.68 12.09
CA PRO A 34 -7.40 0.57 13.39
C PRO A 34 -8.82 0.04 13.22
N TYR A 35 -9.52 0.49 12.18
CA TYR A 35 -10.85 0.00 11.81
C TYR A 35 -10.81 -1.50 11.47
N ALA A 36 -9.86 -1.93 10.64
CA ALA A 36 -9.70 -3.32 10.25
C ALA A 36 -9.40 -4.22 11.46
N ASP A 37 -8.47 -3.82 12.33
CA ASP A 37 -8.16 -4.59 13.55
C ASP A 37 -9.39 -4.76 14.45
N ARG A 38 -10.13 -3.66 14.70
CA ARG A 38 -11.36 -3.69 15.52
C ARG A 38 -12.40 -4.64 14.93
N GLN A 39 -12.69 -4.53 13.63
CA GLN A 39 -13.70 -5.34 12.97
C GLN A 39 -13.34 -6.83 12.96
N VAL A 40 -12.10 -7.16 12.63
CA VAL A 40 -11.63 -8.55 12.60
C VAL A 40 -11.62 -9.14 14.01
N ARG A 41 -11.16 -8.40 15.02
CA ARG A 41 -11.15 -8.86 16.42
C ARG A 41 -12.55 -9.13 16.94
N ALA A 42 -13.50 -8.22 16.70
CA ALA A 42 -14.90 -8.42 17.08
C ALA A 42 -15.50 -9.64 16.37
N PHE A 43 -15.28 -9.76 15.06
CA PHE A 43 -15.74 -10.88 14.25
C PHE A 43 -15.17 -12.23 14.74
N HIS A 44 -13.88 -12.28 15.04
CA HIS A 44 -13.21 -13.45 15.58
C HIS A 44 -13.80 -13.89 16.94
N GLY A 45 -14.01 -12.94 17.85
CA GLY A 45 -14.67 -13.20 19.13
C GLY A 45 -16.09 -13.73 18.97
N ASP A 46 -16.86 -13.15 18.04
CA ASP A 46 -18.21 -13.60 17.69
C ASP A 46 -18.23 -15.04 17.18
N LEU A 47 -17.29 -15.41 16.30
CA LEU A 47 -17.17 -16.77 15.80
C LEU A 47 -16.87 -17.76 16.94
N LEU A 48 -15.91 -17.44 17.82
CA LEU A 48 -15.55 -18.28 18.96
C LEU A 48 -16.72 -18.49 19.93
N ASN A 49 -17.52 -17.46 20.15
CA ASN A 49 -18.70 -17.50 21.01
C ASN A 49 -19.81 -18.39 20.43
N ARG A 50 -20.07 -18.26 19.12
CA ARG A 50 -21.16 -18.98 18.44
C ARG A 50 -20.82 -20.42 18.09
N HIS A 51 -19.55 -20.74 17.87
CA HIS A 51 -19.12 -22.03 17.34
C HIS A 51 -18.15 -22.73 18.29
N ALA A 52 -18.67 -23.57 19.18
CA ALA A 52 -17.86 -24.36 20.12
C ALA A 52 -16.70 -25.15 19.48
N PRO A 53 -16.83 -25.74 18.26
CA PRO A 53 -15.72 -26.45 17.63
C PRO A 53 -14.47 -25.59 17.38
N LEU A 54 -14.63 -24.28 17.15
CA LEU A 54 -13.52 -23.36 16.86
C LEU A 54 -12.58 -23.13 18.05
N ARG A 55 -13.08 -23.40 19.27
CA ARG A 55 -12.31 -23.29 20.51
C ARG A 55 -11.38 -24.49 20.74
N SER A 56 -11.54 -25.56 19.96
CA SER A 56 -10.73 -26.77 20.09
C SER A 56 -9.29 -26.52 19.63
N PRO A 57 -8.27 -26.99 20.37
CA PRO A 57 -6.88 -26.86 19.92
C PRO A 57 -6.64 -27.63 18.62
N CYS A 58 -5.78 -27.10 17.75
CA CYS A 58 -5.38 -27.82 16.54
C CYS A 58 -4.33 -28.87 16.92
N LEU A 59 -4.69 -30.15 16.85
CA LEU A 59 -3.80 -31.28 17.18
C LEU A 59 -3.03 -31.81 15.95
N SER A 60 -3.47 -31.43 14.75
CA SER A 60 -2.85 -31.74 13.45
C SER A 60 -3.48 -30.87 12.35
N ALA A 61 -2.84 -30.78 11.17
CA ALA A 61 -3.32 -29.96 10.05
C ALA A 61 -4.74 -30.32 9.55
N ALA A 62 -5.20 -31.55 9.79
CA ALA A 62 -6.52 -32.06 9.38
C ALA A 62 -7.49 -32.25 10.57
N CYS A 63 -7.25 -31.59 11.70
CA CYS A 63 -8.09 -31.78 12.87
C CYS A 63 -9.47 -31.10 12.73
N ARG A 64 -10.44 -31.55 13.54
CA ARG A 64 -11.82 -31.05 13.54
C ARG A 64 -11.92 -29.52 13.73
N GLY A 65 -11.06 -28.93 14.57
CA GLY A 65 -11.03 -27.47 14.78
C GLY A 65 -10.57 -26.72 13.54
N CYS A 66 -9.48 -27.18 12.92
CA CYS A 66 -8.93 -26.60 11.71
C CYS A 66 -9.90 -26.72 10.51
N SER A 67 -10.64 -27.84 10.37
CA SER A 67 -11.72 -27.94 9.37
C SER A 67 -12.93 -27.04 9.67
N ALA A 68 -13.27 -26.82 10.95
CA ALA A 68 -14.35 -25.92 11.32
C ALA A 68 -13.99 -24.46 11.00
N TRP A 69 -12.74 -24.05 11.25
CA TRP A 69 -12.23 -22.75 10.84
C TRP A 69 -12.29 -22.54 9.34
N GLN A 70 -11.81 -23.50 8.53
CA GLN A 70 -11.88 -23.41 7.07
C GLN A 70 -13.32 -23.21 6.56
N LYS A 71 -14.29 -23.93 7.14
CA LYS A 71 -15.71 -23.78 6.79
C LYS A 71 -16.24 -22.38 7.10
N GLU A 72 -15.95 -21.83 8.28
CA GLU A 72 -16.38 -20.48 8.61
C GLU A 72 -15.66 -19.42 7.78
N ILE A 73 -14.37 -19.62 7.46
CA ILE A 73 -13.61 -18.73 6.57
C ILE A 73 -14.27 -18.66 5.19
N LEU A 74 -14.54 -19.82 4.58
CA LEU A 74 -15.19 -19.94 3.28
C LEU A 74 -16.59 -19.32 3.28
N LYS A 75 -17.39 -19.64 4.30
CA LYS A 75 -18.74 -19.09 4.47
C LYS A 75 -18.77 -17.57 4.57
N HIS A 76 -17.73 -16.98 5.14
CA HIS A 76 -17.60 -15.54 5.30
C HIS A 76 -16.78 -14.86 4.19
N HIS A 77 -16.40 -15.60 3.15
CA HIS A 77 -15.77 -15.08 1.95
C HIS A 77 -16.84 -14.63 0.95
N ARG A 78 -16.76 -13.38 0.47
CA ARG A 78 -17.69 -12.83 -0.53
C ARG A 78 -17.57 -13.50 -1.91
N GLN A 79 -16.45 -14.17 -2.15
CA GLN A 79 -16.14 -14.87 -3.41
C GLN A 79 -15.55 -16.25 -3.09
N PRO A 80 -16.34 -17.19 -2.53
CA PRO A 80 -15.81 -18.45 -2.00
C PRO A 80 -15.21 -19.36 -3.08
N ASP A 81 -15.58 -19.14 -4.34
CA ASP A 81 -15.05 -19.87 -5.50
C ASP A 81 -13.67 -19.36 -5.95
N ASN A 82 -13.20 -18.23 -5.43
CA ASN A 82 -11.85 -17.73 -5.68
C ASN A 82 -10.82 -18.45 -4.82
N THR A 83 -9.58 -18.53 -5.31
CA THR A 83 -8.46 -19.12 -4.58
C THR A 83 -8.18 -18.39 -3.27
N ILE A 84 -8.37 -19.09 -2.14
CA ILE A 84 -7.94 -18.61 -0.82
C ILE A 84 -6.45 -18.89 -0.65
N ASN A 85 -5.70 -17.88 -0.21
CA ASN A 85 -4.27 -17.98 0.03
C ASN A 85 -3.98 -18.60 1.40
N TRP A 86 -4.34 -19.88 1.58
CA TRP A 86 -4.17 -20.62 2.84
C TRP A 86 -2.73 -20.60 3.36
N ALA A 87 -1.75 -20.50 2.45
CA ALA A 87 -0.33 -20.39 2.79
C ALA A 87 0.00 -19.16 3.64
N ASN A 88 -0.81 -18.10 3.59
CA ASN A 88 -0.64 -16.94 4.47
C ASN A 88 -0.90 -17.29 5.95
N CYS A 89 -1.72 -18.29 6.22
CA CYS A 89 -2.29 -18.54 7.55
C CYS A 89 -1.52 -19.63 8.31
N SER A 90 -1.57 -19.54 9.64
CA SER A 90 -1.16 -20.59 10.55
C SER A 90 -2.38 -21.18 11.27
N PRO A 91 -2.91 -22.34 10.83
CA PRO A 91 -4.11 -22.94 11.42
C PRO A 91 -4.09 -23.15 12.94
N PRO A 92 -2.95 -23.49 13.57
CA PRO A 92 -2.88 -23.58 15.04
C PRO A 92 -3.18 -22.26 15.76
N LEU A 93 -2.98 -21.12 15.10
CA LEU A 93 -3.16 -19.79 15.68
C LEU A 93 -4.57 -19.22 15.47
N TRP A 94 -5.38 -19.76 14.57
CA TRP A 94 -6.74 -19.26 14.30
C TRP A 94 -7.63 -19.15 15.54
N ARG A 95 -7.42 -19.97 16.58
CA ARG A 95 -8.24 -19.88 17.81
C ARG A 95 -7.91 -18.67 18.67
N SER A 96 -6.68 -18.16 18.58
CA SER A 96 -6.10 -17.23 19.56
C SER A 96 -5.67 -15.90 18.94
N ASP A 97 -5.48 -15.89 17.63
CA ASP A 97 -5.03 -14.73 16.88
C ASP A 97 -6.07 -14.40 15.80
N HIS A 98 -6.74 -13.26 15.97
CA HIS A 98 -7.75 -12.78 15.03
C HIS A 98 -7.13 -12.39 13.69
N TRP A 99 -5.84 -12.02 13.67
CA TRP A 99 -5.18 -11.63 12.43
C TRP A 99 -4.86 -12.81 11.53
N GLU A 100 -4.61 -13.99 12.09
CA GLU A 100 -4.43 -15.23 11.34
C GLU A 100 -5.71 -15.65 10.59
N LEU A 101 -6.88 -15.26 11.10
CA LEU A 101 -8.14 -15.36 10.36
C LEU A 101 -8.20 -14.35 9.21
N ALA A 102 -7.77 -13.10 9.43
CA ALA A 102 -7.81 -12.04 8.42
C ALA A 102 -6.95 -12.35 7.19
N LYS A 103 -5.78 -12.95 7.38
CA LYS A 103 -4.83 -13.31 6.31
C LYS A 103 -5.42 -14.19 5.22
N ALA A 104 -6.46 -14.97 5.51
CA ALA A 104 -7.15 -15.80 4.52
C ALA A 104 -7.87 -14.97 3.44
N TYR A 105 -8.22 -13.71 3.75
CA TYR A 105 -8.92 -12.79 2.86
C TYR A 105 -7.98 -11.84 2.10
N MET A 106 -6.67 -11.97 2.30
CA MET A 106 -5.64 -11.09 1.76
C MET A 106 -4.94 -11.71 0.54
N PRO A 107 -4.24 -10.90 -0.29
CA PRO A 107 -3.36 -11.41 -1.35
C PRO A 107 -2.25 -12.30 -0.77
N ARG A 108 -1.49 -12.97 -1.64
CA ARG A 108 -0.31 -13.76 -1.23
C ARG A 108 0.75 -12.89 -0.53
N GLY A 109 1.69 -13.54 0.14
CA GLY A 109 2.84 -12.86 0.76
C GLY A 109 2.62 -12.35 2.19
N GLN A 110 1.47 -12.65 2.81
CA GLN A 110 1.11 -12.10 4.14
C GLN A 110 1.51 -13.01 5.31
N THR A 111 2.42 -13.96 5.08
CA THR A 111 2.82 -14.99 6.06
C THR A 111 3.43 -14.38 7.33
N LYS A 112 4.28 -13.37 7.18
CA LYS A 112 5.04 -12.74 8.29
C LYS A 112 4.29 -11.63 9.02
N VAL A 113 3.20 -11.13 8.43
CA VAL A 113 2.40 -10.04 9.01
C VAL A 113 1.71 -10.52 10.28
N ARG A 114 1.67 -9.72 11.35
CA ARG A 114 1.03 -10.12 12.62
C ARG A 114 -0.09 -9.18 13.07
N ALA A 115 -0.21 -8.02 12.42
CA ALA A 115 -1.19 -7.02 12.78
C ALA A 115 -1.50 -6.10 11.58
N ALA A 116 -2.57 -5.31 11.72
CA ALA A 116 -3.09 -4.44 10.66
C ALA A 116 -2.13 -3.33 10.22
N ASP A 117 -1.34 -2.79 11.15
CA ASP A 117 -0.36 -1.74 10.92
C ASP A 117 0.82 -2.19 10.03
N GLN A 118 1.10 -3.49 10.02
CA GLN A 118 2.13 -4.12 9.19
C GLN A 118 1.66 -4.41 7.76
N CYS A 119 0.36 -4.32 7.48
CA CYS A 119 -0.18 -4.47 6.13
C CYS A 119 0.07 -3.22 5.28
N ASP A 120 0.20 -3.40 3.97
CA ASP A 120 0.07 -2.31 3.01
C ASP A 120 -1.42 -1.97 2.78
N ALA A 121 -1.68 -0.91 2.00
CA ALA A 121 -3.05 -0.53 1.64
C ALA A 121 -3.76 -1.65 0.87
N SER A 122 -3.03 -2.39 0.01
CA SER A 122 -3.58 -3.46 -0.82
C SER A 122 -4.14 -4.61 0.01
N ALA A 123 -3.42 -5.08 1.02
CA ALA A 123 -3.83 -6.17 1.89
C ALA A 123 -5.08 -5.80 2.70
N LEU A 124 -5.14 -4.59 3.26
CA LEU A 124 -6.31 -4.10 3.99
C LEU A 124 -7.54 -3.94 3.08
N LEU A 125 -7.36 -3.39 1.88
CA LEU A 125 -8.45 -3.25 0.90
C LEU A 125 -8.95 -4.62 0.42
N ASN A 126 -8.06 -5.60 0.21
CA ASN A 126 -8.44 -6.96 -0.17
C ASN A 126 -9.19 -7.66 0.96
N LEU A 127 -8.73 -7.52 2.20
CA LEU A 127 -9.45 -7.99 3.38
C LEU A 127 -10.88 -7.43 3.40
N ILE A 128 -11.03 -6.10 3.19
CA ILE A 128 -12.34 -5.43 3.14
C ILE A 128 -13.17 -5.90 1.95
N ASN A 129 -12.56 -6.20 0.79
CA ASN A 129 -13.26 -6.68 -0.41
C ASN A 129 -13.77 -8.12 -0.24
N HIS A 130 -12.98 -9.00 0.37
CA HIS A 130 -13.28 -10.43 0.43
C HIS A 130 -14.03 -10.85 1.71
N CYS A 131 -13.86 -10.18 2.85
CA CYS A 131 -14.47 -10.64 4.10
C CYS A 131 -15.83 -9.98 4.38
N THR A 132 -16.85 -10.81 4.64
CA THR A 132 -18.21 -10.36 4.98
C THR A 132 -18.34 -9.69 6.34
N CYS A 133 -17.29 -9.61 7.18
CA CYS A 133 -17.36 -8.85 8.43
C CYS A 133 -17.46 -7.33 8.18
N PHE A 134 -16.96 -6.85 7.03
CA PHE A 134 -17.04 -5.44 6.62
C PHE A 134 -18.36 -5.12 5.90
N ARG A 135 -19.50 -5.42 6.52
CA ARG A 135 -20.83 -5.29 5.87
C ARG A 135 -21.21 -3.85 5.51
N SER A 136 -20.69 -2.89 6.26
CA SER A 136 -20.93 -1.45 6.08
C SER A 136 -20.20 -0.86 4.86
N VAL A 137 -19.25 -1.59 4.28
CA VAL A 137 -18.44 -1.12 3.15
C VAL A 137 -18.86 -1.81 1.86
N ASP A 138 -19.12 -1.03 0.81
CA ASP A 138 -19.35 -1.55 -0.53
C ASP A 138 -18.04 -2.12 -1.09
N PRO A 139 -17.95 -3.44 -1.33
CA PRO A 139 -16.74 -4.06 -1.85
C PRO A 139 -16.39 -3.57 -3.27
N LYS A 140 -17.33 -2.98 -4.03
CA LYS A 140 -17.03 -2.37 -5.33
C LYS A 140 -16.07 -1.19 -5.21
N LEU A 141 -16.23 -0.37 -4.17
CA LEU A 141 -15.33 0.77 -3.94
C LEU A 141 -13.93 0.28 -3.56
N ALA A 142 -13.84 -0.74 -2.69
CA ALA A 142 -12.56 -1.36 -2.36
C ALA A 142 -11.84 -1.90 -3.62
N ARG A 143 -12.56 -2.61 -4.51
CA ARG A 143 -11.99 -3.08 -5.79
C ARG A 143 -11.52 -1.95 -6.68
N GLN A 144 -12.25 -0.85 -6.73
CA GLN A 144 -11.86 0.30 -7.54
C GLN A 144 -10.55 0.92 -7.03
N ILE A 145 -10.37 1.05 -5.71
CA ILE A 145 -9.09 1.54 -5.16
C ILE A 145 -7.96 0.53 -5.39
N ILE A 146 -8.22 -0.78 -5.24
CA ILE A 146 -7.23 -1.83 -5.55
C ILE A 146 -6.77 -1.72 -7.01
N GLN A 147 -7.70 -1.51 -7.94
CA GLN A 147 -7.37 -1.32 -9.35
C GLN A 147 -6.42 -0.12 -9.56
N TYR A 148 -6.77 1.05 -9.02
CA TYR A 148 -5.91 2.22 -9.13
C TYR A 148 -4.55 2.04 -8.45
N ARG A 149 -4.50 1.36 -7.30
CA ARG A 149 -3.24 1.02 -6.65
C ARG A 149 -2.38 0.14 -7.54
N ASN A 150 -2.94 -0.88 -8.17
CA ASN A 150 -2.17 -1.76 -9.06
C ASN A 150 -1.67 -1.00 -10.30
N GLU A 151 -2.51 -0.18 -10.92
CA GLU A 151 -2.11 0.69 -12.03
C GLU A 151 -0.97 1.65 -11.63
N LEU A 152 -1.03 2.22 -10.42
CA LEU A 152 -0.01 3.11 -9.87
C LEU A 152 1.32 2.38 -9.63
N MET A 153 1.28 1.23 -8.94
CA MET A 153 2.47 0.47 -8.54
C MET A 153 3.13 -0.26 -9.72
N HIS A 154 2.37 -0.52 -10.80
CA HIS A 154 2.88 -1.13 -12.02
C HIS A 154 3.15 -0.10 -13.13
N SER A 155 2.99 1.20 -12.83
CA SER A 155 3.46 2.26 -13.73
C SER A 155 4.98 2.18 -13.88
N CYS A 156 5.45 1.92 -15.09
CA CYS A 156 6.88 1.85 -15.40
C CYS A 156 7.54 3.23 -15.44
N GLU A 157 6.76 4.26 -15.75
CA GLU A 157 7.24 5.62 -15.96
C GLU A 157 7.11 6.50 -14.72
N LEU A 158 6.47 5.98 -13.65
CA LEU A 158 6.21 6.71 -12.41
C LEU A 158 5.43 8.01 -12.66
N ARG A 159 4.57 7.95 -13.67
CA ARG A 159 3.76 9.06 -14.17
C ARG A 159 2.31 8.67 -14.21
N VAL A 160 1.45 9.63 -13.89
CA VAL A 160 0.00 9.49 -13.89
C VAL A 160 -0.67 10.74 -14.45
N LYS A 161 -1.57 10.54 -15.41
CA LYS A 161 -2.30 11.62 -16.09
C LYS A 161 -3.33 12.31 -15.18
N ASP A 162 -3.62 13.58 -15.46
CA ASP A 162 -4.61 14.35 -14.70
C ASP A 162 -6.02 13.74 -14.72
N ASP A 163 -6.45 13.20 -15.86
CA ASP A 163 -7.75 12.54 -15.95
C ASP A 163 -7.80 11.28 -15.09
N TRP A 164 -6.73 10.49 -15.05
CA TRP A 164 -6.62 9.36 -14.12
C TRP A 164 -6.73 9.84 -12.68
N MET A 165 -6.00 10.92 -12.34
CA MET A 165 -5.98 11.49 -10.99
C MET A 165 -7.35 11.98 -10.54
N ARG A 166 -8.16 12.54 -11.45
CA ARG A 166 -9.54 12.97 -11.19
C ARG A 166 -10.44 11.78 -10.83
N HIS A 167 -10.33 10.67 -11.55
CA HIS A 167 -11.10 9.47 -11.27
C HIS A 167 -10.65 8.80 -9.96
N TYR A 168 -9.34 8.70 -9.73
CA TYR A 168 -8.77 8.19 -8.49
C TYR A 168 -9.23 8.98 -7.26
N ARG A 169 -9.17 10.33 -7.33
CA ARG A 169 -9.71 11.21 -6.27
C ARG A 169 -11.18 10.94 -5.99
N THR A 170 -11.99 10.78 -7.04
CA THR A 170 -13.42 10.52 -6.89
C THR A 170 -13.68 9.18 -6.21
N ALA A 171 -12.94 8.13 -6.61
CA ALA A 171 -13.03 6.82 -5.99
C ALA A 171 -12.62 6.84 -4.52
N LEU A 172 -11.49 7.50 -4.19
CA LEU A 172 -11.02 7.65 -2.81
C LEU A 172 -12.07 8.36 -1.95
N LYS A 173 -12.61 9.47 -2.45
CA LYS A 173 -13.63 10.24 -1.74
C LYS A 173 -14.85 9.39 -1.43
N HIS A 174 -15.38 8.65 -2.40
CA HIS A 174 -16.52 7.76 -2.17
C HIS A 174 -16.20 6.67 -1.15
N PHE A 175 -15.02 6.06 -1.22
CA PHE A 175 -14.62 5.02 -0.28
C PHE A 175 -14.48 5.55 1.16
N VAL A 176 -13.74 6.66 1.33
CA VAL A 176 -13.52 7.29 2.64
C VAL A 176 -14.84 7.75 3.27
N GLN A 177 -15.78 8.26 2.47
CA GLN A 177 -17.08 8.72 2.96
C GLN A 177 -17.89 7.60 3.64
N GLN A 178 -17.79 6.35 3.20
CA GLN A 178 -18.48 5.22 3.85
C GLN A 178 -18.00 4.95 5.26
N LEU A 179 -16.74 5.31 5.54
CA LEU A 179 -16.10 5.11 6.84
C LEU A 179 -15.93 6.43 7.61
N SER A 180 -16.58 7.51 7.19
CA SER A 180 -16.43 8.85 7.81
C SER A 180 -16.90 8.93 9.27
N HIS A 181 -17.68 7.95 9.73
CA HIS A 181 -18.09 7.79 11.12
C HIS A 181 -16.95 7.30 12.02
N GLU A 182 -15.93 6.64 11.45
CA GLU A 182 -14.73 6.23 12.18
C GLU A 182 -13.75 7.42 12.28
N PRO A 183 -13.31 7.81 13.49
CA PRO A 183 -12.47 9.00 13.68
C PRO A 183 -11.17 8.97 12.87
N GLU A 184 -10.51 7.80 12.80
CA GLU A 184 -9.24 7.63 12.09
C GLU A 184 -9.42 7.77 10.57
N MET A 185 -10.53 7.24 10.03
CA MET A 185 -10.87 7.38 8.61
C MET A 185 -11.32 8.80 8.26
N SER A 186 -12.01 9.48 9.16
CA SER A 186 -12.35 10.90 9.00
C SER A 186 -11.09 11.78 8.97
N ALA A 187 -10.11 11.50 9.83
CA ALA A 187 -8.81 12.18 9.82
C ALA A 187 -8.02 11.88 8.54
N ALA A 188 -7.95 10.62 8.13
CA ALA A 188 -7.30 10.21 6.88
C ALA A 188 -7.95 10.91 5.68
N GLY A 189 -9.28 11.02 5.64
CA GLY A 189 -10.00 11.74 4.59
C GLY A 189 -9.60 13.21 4.44
N ARG A 190 -9.46 13.92 5.56
CA ARG A 190 -8.96 15.31 5.54
C ARG A 190 -7.52 15.40 5.05
N GLN A 191 -6.66 14.49 5.51
CA GLN A 191 -5.25 14.44 5.08
C GLN A 191 -5.13 14.12 3.58
N ILE A 192 -5.95 13.22 3.06
CA ILE A 192 -6.02 12.88 1.63
C ILE A 192 -6.44 14.11 0.82
N GLU A 193 -7.53 14.80 1.18
CA GLU A 193 -7.96 16.00 0.46
C GLU A 193 -6.90 17.12 0.49
N ASN A 194 -6.21 17.27 1.62
CA ASN A 194 -5.09 18.20 1.74
C ASN A 194 -3.94 17.81 0.80
N MET A 195 -3.53 16.53 0.77
CA MET A 195 -2.45 16.04 -0.09
C MET A 195 -2.78 16.23 -1.57
N LEU A 196 -4.01 15.97 -1.97
CA LEU A 196 -4.47 16.14 -3.35
C LEU A 196 -4.44 17.62 -3.78
N SER A 197 -4.75 18.52 -2.84
CA SER A 197 -4.79 19.97 -3.06
C SER A 197 -3.43 20.67 -2.91
N LEU A 198 -2.42 19.98 -2.36
CA LEU A 198 -1.08 20.52 -2.12
C LEU A 198 -0.38 20.81 -3.45
N ASP A 199 0.16 22.00 -3.65
CA ASP A 199 1.07 22.24 -4.78
C ASP A 199 2.47 21.75 -4.40
N LEU A 200 2.93 20.70 -5.09
CA LEU A 200 4.28 20.13 -4.91
C LEU A 200 5.34 20.82 -5.76
N SER A 201 4.98 21.85 -6.53
CA SER A 201 5.93 22.59 -7.35
C SER A 201 6.95 23.27 -6.44
N ILE A 202 8.21 22.82 -6.51
CA ILE A 202 9.31 23.41 -5.76
C ILE A 202 9.73 24.69 -6.47
N CYS A 203 9.55 25.85 -5.82
CA CYS A 203 10.23 27.07 -6.25
C CYS A 203 11.70 26.96 -5.85
N ILE A 204 12.58 26.70 -6.83
CA ILE A 204 14.00 27.02 -6.67
C ILE A 204 14.07 28.54 -6.66
N SER A 205 14.14 29.16 -5.48
CA SER A 205 14.54 30.56 -5.38
C SER A 205 15.98 30.65 -5.86
N GLY A 206 16.14 30.90 -7.15
CA GLY A 206 17.44 31.10 -7.77
C GLY A 206 18.10 32.36 -7.22
N VAL A 207 19.34 32.18 -6.77
CA VAL A 207 20.48 33.04 -7.13
C VAL A 207 20.25 34.54 -6.87
N ASP A 208 20.35 34.96 -5.60
CA ASP A 208 20.89 36.27 -5.14
C ASP A 208 20.47 36.55 -3.69
N GLN A 209 20.82 35.67 -2.75
CA GLN A 209 20.89 36.11 -1.36
C GLN A 209 21.97 35.34 -0.59
N MET A 210 23.00 36.11 -0.25
CA MET A 210 24.15 35.81 0.59
C MET A 210 23.80 34.99 1.85
N ASP A 211 24.64 33.98 2.09
CA ASP A 211 25.01 33.36 3.36
C ASP A 211 23.93 33.26 4.46
N SER A 212 23.19 32.15 4.47
CA SER A 212 22.66 31.54 5.71
C SER A 212 22.52 30.03 5.56
N PRO A 213 22.91 29.20 6.56
CA PRO A 213 23.08 27.76 6.35
C PRO A 213 21.81 26.92 6.33
N ASP A 214 20.64 27.49 6.63
CA ASP A 214 19.37 26.75 6.72
C ASP A 214 18.23 27.58 6.10
N LEU A 215 17.91 27.36 4.82
CA LEU A 215 16.76 27.98 4.16
C LEU A 215 15.64 26.95 3.95
N PRO A 216 14.48 27.07 4.63
CA PRO A 216 13.34 26.18 4.43
C PRO A 216 12.69 26.40 3.06
N ILE A 217 12.37 25.29 2.39
CA ILE A 217 11.82 25.22 1.04
C ILE A 217 10.32 25.56 1.10
N ARG A 218 9.89 26.65 0.44
CA ARG A 218 8.49 27.12 0.46
C ARG A 218 7.62 26.40 -0.57
N LEU A 219 6.71 25.57 -0.08
CA LEU A 219 5.63 24.95 -0.85
C LEU A 219 4.31 25.71 -0.58
N LYS A 220 3.67 26.24 -1.63
CA LYS A 220 2.46 27.09 -1.51
C LYS A 220 1.20 26.23 -1.36
N GLY A 221 0.58 26.25 -0.18
CA GLY A 221 -0.77 25.70 0.03
C GLY A 221 -1.86 26.66 -0.48
N ALA A 222 -2.96 26.11 -1.02
CA ALA A 222 -4.10 26.88 -1.55
C ALA A 222 -5.08 27.44 -0.49
N SER A 223 -4.72 27.42 0.79
CA SER A 223 -5.52 28.03 1.87
C SER A 223 -4.56 28.57 2.92
N GLY A 224 -4.84 29.77 3.45
CA GLY A 224 -3.93 30.65 4.20
C GLY A 224 -3.35 30.15 5.53
N SER A 225 -3.27 28.84 5.78
CA SER A 225 -2.44 28.24 6.81
C SER A 225 -1.15 27.70 6.16
N GLN A 226 -0.04 28.40 6.38
CA GLN A 226 1.29 28.02 5.90
C GLN A 226 1.74 26.72 6.59
N SER A 227 1.50 25.58 5.95
CA SER A 227 2.21 24.33 6.28
C SER A 227 3.32 24.19 5.24
N GLU A 228 4.50 24.69 5.57
CA GLU A 228 5.71 24.46 4.76
C GLU A 228 6.00 22.95 4.77
N THR A 229 5.64 22.26 3.69
CA THR A 229 6.06 20.87 3.51
C THR A 229 7.53 20.95 3.12
N SER A 230 8.46 20.51 3.98
CA SER A 230 9.89 20.54 3.65
C SER A 230 10.20 19.57 2.50
N ALA A 231 11.18 19.87 1.63
CA ALA A 231 11.57 18.91 0.59
C ALA A 231 12.13 17.59 1.14
N GLU A 232 12.69 17.59 2.36
CA GLU A 232 13.07 16.37 3.07
C GLU A 232 11.87 15.43 3.26
N LEU A 233 10.73 15.99 3.69
CA LEU A 233 9.49 15.25 3.86
C LEU A 233 8.95 14.70 2.52
N VAL A 234 9.07 15.48 1.44
CA VAL A 234 8.66 15.00 0.10
C VAL A 234 9.60 13.90 -0.41
N SER A 235 10.92 14.04 -0.20
CA SER A 235 11.92 13.01 -0.50
C SER A 235 11.66 11.73 0.31
N GLN A 236 11.26 11.88 1.58
CA GLN A 236 10.86 10.76 2.41
C GLN A 236 9.66 10.01 1.79
N TRP A 237 8.60 10.73 1.41
CA TRP A 237 7.42 10.13 0.78
C TRP A 237 7.76 9.40 -0.52
N GLU A 238 8.59 10.02 -1.35
CA GLU A 238 9.05 9.43 -2.61
C GLU A 238 9.76 8.11 -2.37
N GLY A 239 10.74 8.09 -1.47
CA GLY A 239 11.48 6.85 -1.23
C GLY A 239 10.67 5.79 -0.47
N GLU A 240 9.71 6.16 0.38
CA GLU A 240 8.77 5.17 0.96
C GLU A 240 7.98 4.46 -0.14
N LEU A 241 7.47 5.22 -1.12
CA LEU A 241 6.68 4.68 -2.23
C LEU A 241 7.52 3.84 -3.19
N LEU A 242 8.74 4.31 -3.51
CA LEU A 242 9.70 3.56 -4.33
C LEU A 242 10.12 2.25 -3.66
N GLN A 243 10.34 2.26 -2.33
CA GLN A 243 10.66 1.05 -1.58
C GLN A 243 9.55 0.01 -1.66
N GLU A 244 8.28 0.41 -1.46
CA GLU A 244 7.13 -0.51 -1.54
C GLU A 244 7.05 -1.13 -2.94
N MET A 245 7.15 -0.31 -3.97
CA MET A 245 7.09 -0.75 -5.36
C MET A 245 8.23 -1.70 -5.74
N LEU A 246 9.42 -1.44 -5.22
CA LEU A 246 10.58 -2.28 -5.44
C LEU A 246 10.45 -3.64 -4.74
N GLN A 247 9.99 -3.66 -3.49
CA GLN A 247 9.75 -4.90 -2.75
C GLN A 247 8.72 -5.78 -3.46
N GLU A 248 7.62 -5.19 -3.95
CA GLU A 248 6.60 -5.91 -4.70
C GLU A 248 7.17 -6.55 -5.98
N ARG A 249 8.00 -5.81 -6.73
CA ARG A 249 8.60 -6.31 -7.98
C ARG A 249 9.68 -7.38 -7.73
N LEU A 250 10.47 -7.24 -6.66
CA LEU A 250 11.44 -8.27 -6.26
C LEU A 250 10.74 -9.56 -5.83
N HIS A 251 9.62 -9.46 -5.11
CA HIS A 251 8.81 -10.62 -4.76
C HIS A 251 8.21 -11.29 -5.99
N ALA A 252 7.65 -10.52 -6.93
CA ALA A 252 7.11 -11.06 -8.18
C ALA A 252 8.20 -11.78 -9.00
N ALA A 253 9.39 -11.18 -9.14
CA ALA A 253 10.51 -11.78 -9.87
C ALA A 253 11.01 -13.09 -9.24
N ALA A 254 11.05 -13.18 -7.90
CA ALA A 254 11.44 -14.40 -7.19
C ALA A 254 10.41 -15.54 -7.34
N GLU A 255 9.14 -15.23 -7.55
CA GLU A 255 8.08 -16.22 -7.81
C GLU A 255 8.11 -16.71 -9.26
N ASP A 256 8.40 -15.84 -10.23
CA ASP A 256 8.47 -16.17 -11.66
C ASP A 256 9.65 -17.11 -12.01
N ASP A 257 10.78 -17.03 -11.29
CA ASP A 257 11.94 -17.93 -11.49
C ASP A 257 11.63 -19.41 -11.18
N VAL A 258 10.52 -19.68 -10.49
CA VAL A 258 10.10 -21.04 -10.11
C VAL A 258 9.22 -21.70 -11.17
N ASP A 259 8.56 -20.90 -12.03
CA ASP A 259 7.55 -21.38 -13.01
C ASP A 259 7.94 -20.96 -14.44
N HIS A 260 8.81 -21.76 -15.07
CA HIS A 260 9.13 -21.77 -16.50
C HIS A 260 9.70 -20.49 -17.15
N GLY A 261 11.04 -20.38 -17.21
CA GLY A 261 11.90 -20.15 -18.40
C GLY A 261 11.64 -18.99 -19.39
N ALA A 262 10.57 -18.21 -19.25
CA ALA A 262 10.28 -17.04 -20.06
C ALA A 262 10.70 -15.80 -19.28
N LYS A 263 11.54 -14.93 -19.88
CA LYS A 263 11.84 -13.61 -19.31
C LYS A 263 10.52 -12.90 -19.03
N SER A 264 10.17 -12.80 -17.74
CA SER A 264 8.85 -12.32 -17.34
C SER A 264 8.79 -10.80 -17.50
N GLN A 265 7.58 -10.28 -17.75
CA GLN A 265 7.31 -8.84 -17.72
C GLN A 265 7.75 -8.19 -16.40
N GLY A 266 7.86 -8.97 -15.31
CA GLY A 266 8.36 -8.50 -14.01
C GLY A 266 9.85 -8.15 -14.03
N ALA A 267 10.69 -8.93 -14.70
CA ALA A 267 12.12 -8.65 -14.82
C ALA A 267 12.41 -7.35 -15.59
N ASP A 268 11.68 -7.12 -16.69
CA ASP A 268 11.80 -5.89 -17.48
C ASP A 268 11.35 -4.65 -16.69
N GLN A 269 10.27 -4.76 -15.91
CA GLN A 269 9.79 -3.67 -15.04
C GLN A 269 10.74 -3.37 -13.88
N LEU A 270 11.40 -4.40 -13.34
CA LEU A 270 12.41 -4.25 -12.29
C LEU A 270 13.67 -3.56 -12.84
N ILE A 271 14.10 -3.92 -14.05
CA ILE A 271 15.22 -3.26 -14.74
C ILE A 271 14.92 -1.79 -14.98
N ARG A 272 13.74 -1.45 -15.52
CA ARG A 272 13.34 -0.05 -15.76
C ARG A 272 13.33 0.79 -14.48
N LEU A 273 12.89 0.20 -13.37
CA LEU A 273 12.96 0.86 -12.06
C LEU A 273 14.41 1.07 -11.61
N GLY A 274 15.27 0.05 -11.76
CA GLY A 274 16.69 0.18 -11.47
C GLY A 274 17.35 1.31 -12.27
N ASP A 275 17.06 1.40 -13.57
CA ASP A 275 17.60 2.44 -14.44
C ASP A 275 17.09 3.84 -14.02
N PHE A 276 15.81 3.97 -13.63
CA PHE A 276 15.27 5.21 -13.07
C PHE A 276 16.01 5.62 -11.78
N LEU A 277 16.19 4.70 -10.84
CA LEU A 277 16.89 4.96 -9.58
C LEU A 277 18.35 5.36 -9.83
N GLN A 278 19.03 4.70 -10.78
CA GLN A 278 20.44 4.97 -11.09
C GLN A 278 20.65 6.31 -11.81
N THR A 279 19.66 6.80 -12.57
CA THR A 279 19.72 8.09 -13.27
C THR A 279 19.58 9.29 -12.33
N ASN A 280 19.04 9.08 -11.12
CA ASN A 280 18.85 10.11 -10.10
C ASN A 280 19.86 9.90 -8.98
N ALA A 281 20.79 10.83 -8.76
CA ALA A 281 21.93 10.60 -7.87
C ALA A 281 21.49 10.39 -6.42
N ASP A 282 20.49 11.15 -5.99
CA ASP A 282 19.91 11.07 -4.65
C ASP A 282 19.21 9.71 -4.37
N LEU A 283 18.50 9.18 -5.37
CA LEU A 283 17.86 7.87 -5.28
C LEU A 283 18.87 6.72 -5.41
N SER A 284 19.88 6.88 -6.26
CA SER A 284 20.96 5.90 -6.44
C SER A 284 21.72 5.65 -5.13
N GLU A 285 22.01 6.72 -4.39
CA GLU A 285 22.63 6.63 -3.06
C GLU A 285 21.68 5.93 -2.06
N ARG A 286 20.41 6.34 -2.03
CA ARG A 286 19.42 5.79 -1.08
C ARG A 286 19.14 4.30 -1.28
N PHE A 287 19.09 3.83 -2.53
CA PHE A 287 18.73 2.45 -2.89
C PHE A 287 19.95 1.63 -3.37
N ALA A 288 21.16 1.98 -2.91
CA ALA A 288 22.40 1.36 -3.37
C ALA A 288 22.42 -0.17 -3.17
N ALA A 289 21.90 -0.66 -2.03
CA ALA A 289 21.85 -2.09 -1.72
C ALA A 289 20.91 -2.85 -2.66
N GLU A 290 19.74 -2.28 -2.97
CA GLU A 290 18.81 -2.90 -3.89
C GLU A 290 19.26 -2.79 -5.35
N LEU A 291 19.91 -1.70 -5.75
CA LEU A 291 20.53 -1.58 -7.08
C LEU A 291 21.61 -2.64 -7.32
N GLN A 292 22.38 -3.02 -6.29
CA GLN A 292 23.29 -4.15 -6.37
C GLN A 292 22.54 -5.47 -6.60
N THR A 293 21.40 -5.66 -5.93
CA THR A 293 20.54 -6.83 -6.08
C THR A 293 19.98 -6.91 -7.51
N ILE A 294 19.40 -5.82 -8.04
CA ILE A 294 18.88 -5.75 -9.41
C ILE A 294 19.99 -6.02 -10.44
N SER A 295 21.19 -5.47 -10.23
CA SER A 295 22.32 -5.67 -11.15
C SER A 295 22.77 -7.12 -11.22
N SER A 296 22.65 -7.88 -10.12
CA SER A 296 22.95 -9.32 -10.10
C SER A 296 21.94 -10.16 -10.90
N LEU A 297 20.73 -9.63 -11.13
CA LEU A 297 19.67 -10.27 -11.91
C LEU A 297 19.76 -9.94 -13.42
N LYS A 298 20.55 -8.92 -13.82
CA LYS A 298 20.75 -8.60 -15.25
C LYS A 298 21.62 -9.70 -15.88
N PRO A 299 21.18 -10.37 -16.97
CA PRO A 299 22.05 -11.29 -17.70
C PRO A 299 23.24 -10.53 -18.28
N LYS A 300 24.44 -11.10 -18.11
CA LYS A 300 25.70 -10.59 -18.71
C LYS A 300 25.67 -10.64 -20.23
#